data_AF-A0A941T365-F1
#
_entry.id   AF-A0A941T365-F1
#
_cell.length_a   1.000
_cell.length_b   1.000
_cell.length_c   1.000
_cell.angle_alpha   90.00
_cell.angle_beta   90.00
_cell.angle_gamma   90.00
#
_symmetry.space_group_name_H-M   'P 1'
#
loop_
_entity.id
_entity.type
_entity.pdbx_description
1 polymer ?
#
loop_
_entity_poly.entity_id
_entity_poly.type
_entity_poly.pdbx_seq_one_letter_code
_entity_poly.pdbx_strand_id
1 'polypeptide(L)' 'MFPEYRDLITQLKTNDRHFLQLFDRHNALDQQIKNIESHVEHARHEEVEVMKKEKLLLKDQMYAILKKSQVAAT' A
#
# COMPACT_ATOMS: atom_id res chain seq x y z
N MET A 1 -6.42 -4.15 3.01
CA MET A 1 -5.58 -3.46 4.01
C MET A 1 -5.41 -4.35 5.25
N PHE A 2 -4.54 -4.01 6.20
CA PHE A 2 -4.35 -4.76 7.45
C PHE A 2 -5.28 -4.22 8.56
N PRO A 3 -6.46 -4.83 8.81
CA PRO A 3 -7.42 -4.33 9.80
C PRO A 3 -6.89 -4.35 11.23
N GLU A 4 -6.02 -5.30 11.57
CA GLU A 4 -5.44 -5.49 12.90
C GLU A 4 -4.44 -4.37 13.29
N TYR A 5 -3.94 -3.61 12.32
CA TYR A 5 -3.03 -2.49 12.56
C TYR A 5 -3.70 -1.13 12.34
N ARG A 6 -5.03 -1.03 12.32
CA ARG A 6 -5.73 0.20 11.91
C ARG A 6 -5.32 1.44 12.72
N ASP A 7 -5.21 1.32 14.05
CA ASP A 7 -4.78 2.41 14.91
C ASP A 7 -3.32 2.80 14.66
N LEU A 8 -2.44 1.80 14.53
CA LEU A 8 -1.02 2.00 14.24
C LEU A 8 -0.80 2.65 12.86
N ILE A 9 -1.56 2.23 11.84
CA ILE A 9 -1.56 2.83 10.51
C ILE A 9 -1.94 4.31 10.62
N THR A 10 -2.97 4.64 11.40
CA THR A 10 -3.43 6.04 11.57
C THR A 10 -2.35 6.90 12.22
N GLN A 11 -1.67 6.38 13.24
CA GLN A 11 -0.54 7.05 13.89
C GLN A 11 0.64 7.23 12.94
N LEU A 12 1.04 6.17 12.23
CA LEU A 12 2.18 6.21 11.31
C LEU A 12 1.94 7.12 10.11
N LYS A 13 0.71 7.21 9.59
CA LYS A 13 0.37 8.18 8.54
C LYS A 13 0.63 9.62 8.95
N THR A 14 0.54 9.92 10.25
CA THR A 14 0.74 11.28 10.78
C THR A 14 2.19 11.52 11.17
N ASN A 15 2.86 10.51 11.72
CA ASN A 15 4.17 10.64 12.35
C ASN A 15 5.34 10.14 11.49
N ASP A 16 5.09 9.31 10.48
CA ASP A 16 6.09 8.72 9.61
C ASP A 16 5.82 9.10 8.14
N ARG A 17 6.61 10.05 7.64
CA ARG A 17 6.53 10.53 6.25
C ARG A 17 6.79 9.42 5.22
N HIS A 18 7.66 8.48 5.54
CA HIS A 18 7.97 7.37 4.64
C HIS A 18 6.78 6.40 4.57
N PHE A 19 6.17 6.09 5.71
CA PHE A 19 4.95 5.28 5.74
C PHE A 19 3.80 5.94 4.97
N LEU A 20 3.62 7.26 5.12
CA LEU A 20 2.61 8.00 4.37
C LEU A 20 2.83 7.89 2.85
N GLN A 21 4.07 8.07 2.37
CA GLN A 21 4.40 7.92 0.94
C GLN A 21 4.10 6.51 0.41
N LEU A 22 4.45 5.47 1.17
CA LEU A 22 4.15 4.08 0.80
C LEU A 22 2.64 3.83 0.74
N PHE A 23 1.90 4.35 1.71
CA PHE A 23 0.43 4.23 1.78
C PHE A 23 -0.23 4.92 0.59
N ASP A 24 0.20 6.14 0.25
CA ASP A 24 -0.35 6.91 -0.86
C ASP A 24 -0.01 6.25 -2.20
N ARG A 25 1.22 5.77 -2.38
CA ARG A 25 1.61 5.02 -3.59
C ARG A 25 0.81 3.73 -3.75
N HIS A 26 0.60 2.98 -2.66
CA HIS A 26 -0.24 1.79 -2.68
C HIS A 26 -1.67 2.12 -3.10
N ASN A 27 -2.27 3.19 -2.56
CA ASN A 27 -3.64 3.58 -2.89
C ASN A 27 -3.78 4.08 -4.32
N ALA A 28 -2.84 4.90 -4.80
CA ALA A 28 -2.83 5.35 -6.19
C ALA A 28 -2.79 4.16 -7.15
N LEU A 29 -1.93 3.18 -6.86
CA LEU A 29 -1.77 2.00 -7.68
C LEU A 29 -2.97 1.04 -7.58
N ASP A 30 -3.58 0.89 -6.40
CA ASP A 30 -4.85 0.15 -6.22
C ASP A 30 -5.99 0.79 -7.03
N GLN A 31 -6.09 2.12 -7.01
CA GLN A 31 -7.09 2.86 -7.78
C GLN A 31 -6.86 2.69 -9.29
N GLN A 32 -5.62 2.76 -9.74
CA GLN A 32 -5.27 2.59 -11.15
C GLN A 32 -5.59 1.16 -11.63
N ILE A 33 -5.28 0.13 -10.83
CA ILE A 33 -5.68 -1.25 -11.14
C ILE A 33 -7.20 -1.37 -11.27
N LYS A 34 -7.97 -0.79 -10.33
CA LYS A 34 -9.44 -0.79 -10.39
C LYS A 34 -9.98 -0.09 -11.63
N ASN A 35 -9.39 1.02 -12.04
CA ASN A 35 -9.79 1.74 -13.24
C ASN A 35 -9.57 0.87 -14.49
N ILE A 36 -8.44 0.17 -14.57
CA ILE A 36 -8.14 -0.77 -15.66
C ILE A 36 -9.13 -1.94 -15.65
N GLU A 37 -9.39 -2.55 -14.49
CA GLU A 37 -10.34 -3.67 -14.36
C GLU A 37 -11.78 -3.25 -14.68
N SER A 38 -12.15 -2.01 -14.36
CA SER A 38 -13.44 -1.43 -14.70
C SER A 38 -13.53 -0.96 -16.17
N HIS A 39 -12.50 -1.23 -16.99
CA HIS A 39 -12.42 -0.80 -18.40
C HIS A 39 -12.50 0.72 -18.59
N VAL A 40 -12.20 1.50 -17.54
CA VAL A 40 -12.09 2.97 -17.60
C VAL A 40 -10.78 3.38 -18.25
N GLU A 41 -9.72 2.61 -18.00
CA GLU A 41 -8.40 2.78 -18.61
C GLU A 41 -7.98 1.50 -19.34
N HIS A 42 -7.24 1.63 -20.43
CA HIS A 42 -6.66 0.49 -21.14
C HIS A 42 -5.19 0.34 -20.75
N ALA A 43 -4.83 -0.85 -20.26
CA ALA A 43 -3.44 -1.23 -20.01
C ALA A 43 -3.17 -2.61 -20.61
N ARG A 44 -1.90 -2.87 -20.99
CA ARG A 44 -1.50 -4.20 -21.42
C ARG A 44 -1.51 -5.15 -20.24
N HIS A 45 -1.74 -6.44 -20.50
CA HIS A 45 -1.73 -7.47 -19.46
C HIS A 45 -0.42 -7.48 -18.66
N GLU A 46 0.72 -7.28 -19.33
CA GLU A 46 2.03 -7.20 -18.68
C GLU A 46 2.14 -6.01 -17.71
N GLU A 47 1.58 -4.85 -18.07
CA GLU A 47 1.59 -3.66 -17.21
C GLU A 47 0.76 -3.92 -15.94
N VAL A 48 -0.42 -4.53 -16.08
CA VAL A 48 -1.27 -4.90 -14.93
C VAL A 48 -0.56 -5.87 -14.00
N GLU A 49 0.19 -6.84 -14.54
CA GLU A 49 0.96 -7.79 -13.73
C GLU A 49 2.13 -7.12 -13.00
N VAL A 50 2.81 -6.16 -13.63
CA VAL A 50 3.84 -5.32 -12.97
C VAL A 50 3.22 -4.51 -11.84
N MET A 51 2.08 -3.85 -12.09
CA MET A 51 1.37 -3.07 -11.08
C MET A 51 0.97 -3.94 -9.88
N LYS A 52 0.40 -5.13 -10.12
CA LYS A 52 0.04 -6.06 -9.03
C LYS A 52 1.26 -6.46 -8.18
N LYS A 53 2.41 -6.70 -8.81
CA LYS A 53 3.67 -6.99 -8.10
C LYS A 53 4.15 -5.79 -7.28
N GLU A 54 4.11 -4.59 -7.84
CA GLU A 54 4.43 -3.37 -7.11
C GLU A 54 3.48 -3.16 -5.92
N LYS A 55 2.18 -3.41 -6.09
CA LYS A 55 1.20 -3.33 -5.01
C LYS A 55 1.55 -4.26 -3.85
N LEU A 56 1.95 -5.50 -4.18
CA LEU A 56 2.36 -6.49 -3.19
C LEU A 56 3.63 -6.04 -2.45
N LEU A 57 4.63 -5.54 -3.18
CA LEU A 57 5.86 -5.01 -2.59
C LEU A 57 5.61 -3.84 -1.64
N LEU A 58 4.74 -2.90 -2.02
CA LEU A 58 4.38 -1.77 -1.16
C LEU A 58 3.69 -2.25 0.11
N LYS A 59 2.80 -3.24 -0.01
CA LYS A 59 2.13 -3.87 1.14
C LYS A 59 3.14 -4.55 2.07
N ASP A 60 4.13 -5.25 1.54
CA ASP A 60 5.18 -5.90 2.34
C ASP A 60 6.08 -4.88 3.06
N GLN A 61 6.45 -3.79 2.40
CA GLN A 61 7.21 -2.70 3.01
C GLN A 61 6.42 -2.05 4.16
N MET A 62 5.14 -1.76 3.95
CA MET A 62 4.27 -1.25 5.00
C MET A 62 4.17 -2.23 6.17
N TYR A 63 4.01 -3.53 5.90
CA TYR A 63 3.95 -4.56 6.94
C TYR A 63 5.24 -4.62 7.78
N ALA A 64 6.40 -4.50 7.15
CA ALA A 64 7.68 -4.47 7.86
C ALA A 64 7.76 -3.28 8.83
N ILE A 65 7.29 -2.10 8.41
CA ILE A 65 7.22 -0.92 9.27
C ILE A 65 6.24 -1.15 10.42
N LEU A 66 5.02 -1.66 10.12
CA LEU A 66 4.01 -1.94 11.14
C LEU A 66 4.53 -2.90 12.21
N LYS A 67 5.18 -3.99 11.80
CA LYS A 67 5.78 -4.97 12.72
C LYS A 67 6.88 -4.33 13.56
N LYS A 68 7.75 -3.52 12.96
CA LYS A 68 8.81 -2.81 13.69
C LYS A 68 8.24 -1.83 14.72
N SER A 69 7.22 -1.08 14.35
CA SER A 69 6.56 -0.11 15.24
C SER A 69 5.76 -0.78 16.35
N GLN A 70 5.14 -1.94 16.10
CA GLN A 70 4.46 -2.72 17.13
C GLN A 70 5.44 -3.23 18.20
N VAL A 71 6.61 -3.73 17.80
CA VAL A 71 7.65 -4.18 18.74
C VAL A 71 8.20 -3.02 19.56
N ALA A 72 8.38 -1.84 18.96
CA ALA A 72 8.86 -0.65 19.66
C ALA A 72 7.86 -0.06 20.67
N ALA A 73 6.58 -0.41 20.56
CA ALA A 73 5.52 0.01 21.47
C ALA A 73 5.30 -0.96 22.65
N THR A 74 6.06 -2.06 22.70
CA THR A 74 6.03 -3.07 23.76
C THR A 74 7.27 -2.95 24.64
#